data_AF-A0A2G9N2L2-F1
#
_entry.id   AF-A0A2G9N2L2-F1
#
_cell.length_a   1.000
_cell.length_b   1.000
_cell.length_c   1.000
_cell.angle_alpha   90.00
_cell.angle_beta   90.00
_cell.angle_gamma   90.00
#
_symmetry.space_group_name_H-M   'P 1'
#
loop_
_entity.id
_entity.type
_entity.pdbx_description
1 polymer ?
#
loop_
_entity_poly.entity_id
_entity_poly.type
_entity_poly.pdbx_seq_one_letter_code
_entity_poly.pdbx_strand_id
1 'polypeptide(L)'
;MNAKGQAAVTDALFFLMVIISLSIFLFGFSTTYGESVKQQVQDEFNVTFATNALKTILYSSTSRDFDKTIYDPNAEVDYLLALVKEDYADDEKMNDREKVVLSDTIFAVLKPIADSTDYIFTITVPSGSSPKLVYMLVHTTNFKKDGPFLPGRYYRYTVDPANAHADYFCGNDVNYRGNLDIKINQLLVNVGPISESSSPIKLSVFGPDGAPGTVNAQADLIMWDPVWLGSTRDRTSGLLYETDPMDPYNEWGCVSVADVKSGASP
;
A
#
# COMPACT_ATOMS: atom_id res chain seq x y z
N MET A 1 -45.23 36.16 -45.57
CA MET A 1 -44.82 35.71 -44.22
C MET A 1 -45.17 36.79 -43.23
N ASN A 2 -45.80 36.44 -42.10
CA ASN A 2 -46.32 37.42 -41.13
C ASN A 2 -45.23 37.77 -40.12
N ALA A 3 -44.76 39.03 -40.12
CA ALA A 3 -43.62 39.50 -39.31
C ALA A 3 -43.79 39.25 -37.79
N LYS A 4 -45.05 39.24 -37.31
CA LYS A 4 -45.39 38.94 -35.91
C LYS A 4 -45.10 37.49 -35.53
N GLY A 5 -45.29 36.55 -36.47
CA GLY A 5 -45.00 35.13 -36.25
C GLY A 5 -43.50 34.84 -36.20
N GLN A 6 -42.71 35.53 -37.02
CA GLN A 6 -41.24 35.42 -36.97
C GLN A 6 -40.67 36.00 -35.67
N ALA A 7 -41.18 37.13 -35.19
CA ALA A 7 -40.75 37.72 -33.92
C ALA A 7 -41.00 36.78 -32.72
N ALA A 8 -42.18 36.15 -32.67
CA ALA A 8 -42.53 35.19 -31.61
C ALA A 8 -41.66 33.92 -31.65
N VAL A 9 -41.32 33.43 -32.85
CA VAL A 9 -40.43 32.27 -33.01
C VAL A 9 -39.01 32.60 -32.55
N THR A 10 -38.49 33.78 -32.90
CA THR A 10 -37.15 34.22 -32.48
C THR A 10 -37.07 34.38 -30.95
N ASP A 11 -38.08 34.97 -30.31
CA ASP A 11 -38.13 35.13 -28.85
C ASP A 11 -38.19 33.77 -28.13
N ALA A 12 -39.00 32.84 -28.62
CA ALA A 12 -39.05 31.47 -28.11
C ALA A 12 -37.71 30.72 -28.25
N LEU A 13 -36.98 30.94 -29.36
CA LEU A 13 -35.65 30.36 -29.56
C LEU A 13 -34.60 30.94 -28.60
N PHE A 14 -34.65 32.26 -28.34
CA PHE A 14 -33.78 32.88 -27.34
C PHE A 14 -34.08 32.35 -25.93
N PHE A 15 -35.35 32.20 -25.57
CA PHE A 15 -35.73 31.63 -24.28
C PHE A 15 -35.27 30.17 -24.14
N LEU A 16 -35.45 29.34 -25.17
CA LEU A 16 -34.95 27.97 -25.21
C LEU A 16 -33.42 27.92 -25.08
N MET A 17 -32.69 28.80 -25.76
CA MET A 17 -31.23 28.86 -25.66
C MET A 17 -30.76 29.17 -24.22
N VAL A 18 -31.43 30.09 -23.53
CA VAL A 18 -31.13 30.42 -22.13
C VAL A 18 -31.37 29.21 -21.22
N ILE A 19 -32.50 28.51 -21.39
CA ILE A 19 -32.82 27.31 -20.59
C ILE A 19 -31.81 26.19 -20.85
N ILE A 20 -31.44 25.94 -22.12
CA ILE A 20 -30.46 24.91 -22.47
C ILE A 20 -29.10 25.23 -21.86
N SER A 21 -28.66 26.50 -21.94
CA SER A 21 -27.40 26.94 -21.35
C SER A 21 -27.39 26.75 -19.82
N LEU A 22 -28.46 27.16 -19.14
CA LEU A 22 -28.62 26.93 -17.70
C LEU A 22 -28.63 25.44 -17.35
N SER A 23 -29.28 24.61 -18.16
CA SER A 23 -29.37 23.16 -17.93
C SER A 23 -28.01 22.48 -18.11
N ILE A 24 -27.26 22.84 -19.16
CA ILE A 24 -25.89 22.35 -19.38
C ILE A 24 -24.97 22.78 -18.24
N PHE A 25 -25.07 24.04 -17.80
CA PHE A 25 -24.28 24.55 -16.69
C PHE A 25 -24.59 23.82 -15.38
N LEU A 26 -25.88 23.67 -15.04
CA LEU A 26 -26.30 22.94 -13.83
C LEU A 26 -25.89 21.47 -13.87
N PHE A 27 -25.99 20.83 -15.04
CA PHE A 27 -25.56 19.44 -15.21
C PHE A 27 -24.04 19.30 -15.05
N GLY A 28 -23.26 20.20 -15.65
CA GLY A 28 -21.81 20.24 -15.49
C GLY A 28 -21.42 20.45 -14.03
N PHE A 29 -22.01 21.44 -13.36
CA PHE A 29 -21.79 21.70 -11.94
C PHE A 29 -22.12 20.49 -11.07
N SER A 30 -23.28 19.86 -11.28
CA SER A 30 -23.70 18.68 -10.51
C SER A 30 -22.76 17.50 -10.70
N THR A 31 -22.24 17.30 -11.91
CA THR A 31 -21.31 16.20 -12.21
C THR A 31 -19.96 16.42 -11.52
N THR A 32 -19.37 17.60 -11.71
CA THR A 32 -18.09 17.94 -11.07
C THR A 32 -18.18 17.95 -9.55
N TYR A 33 -19.29 18.44 -9.00
CA TYR A 33 -19.53 18.39 -7.56
C TYR A 33 -19.61 16.95 -7.05
N GLY A 34 -20.35 16.08 -7.76
CA GLY A 34 -20.46 14.66 -7.40
C GLY A 34 -19.10 13.94 -7.42
N GLU A 35 -18.28 14.19 -8.44
CA GLU A 35 -16.93 13.64 -8.53
C GLU A 35 -16.02 14.15 -7.41
N SER A 36 -16.05 15.46 -7.13
CA SER A 36 -15.26 16.07 -6.06
C SER A 36 -15.65 15.51 -4.68
N VAL A 37 -16.94 15.36 -4.39
CA VAL A 37 -17.40 14.81 -3.11
C VAL A 37 -17.02 13.34 -3.01
N LYS A 38 -17.19 12.56 -4.08
CA LYS A 38 -16.77 11.16 -4.11
C LYS A 38 -15.27 11.04 -3.78
N GLN A 39 -14.42 11.83 -4.42
CA GLN A 39 -12.98 11.82 -4.17
C GLN A 39 -12.66 12.18 -2.72
N GLN A 40 -13.25 13.26 -2.19
CA GLN A 40 -13.02 13.68 -0.80
C GLN A 40 -13.42 12.60 0.21
N VAL A 41 -14.57 11.94 0.02
CA VAL A 41 -15.03 10.87 0.90
C VAL A 41 -14.10 9.65 0.81
N GLN A 42 -13.62 9.31 -0.38
CA GLN A 42 -12.66 8.21 -0.56
C GLN A 42 -11.31 8.51 0.10
N ASP A 43 -10.79 9.72 -0.08
CA ASP A 43 -9.54 10.15 0.55
C ASP A 43 -9.65 10.15 2.09
N GLU A 44 -10.74 10.68 2.63
CA GLU A 44 -10.99 10.69 4.09
C GLU A 44 -11.14 9.28 4.65
N PHE A 45 -11.86 8.39 3.95
CA PHE A 45 -11.99 6.99 4.34
C PHE A 45 -10.63 6.29 4.38
N ASN A 46 -9.83 6.43 3.32
CA ASN A 46 -8.53 5.75 3.22
C ASN A 46 -7.54 6.25 4.28
N VAL A 47 -7.47 7.56 4.53
CA VAL A 47 -6.60 8.15 5.57
C VAL A 47 -7.04 7.71 6.97
N THR A 48 -8.35 7.71 7.23
CA THR A 48 -8.90 7.28 8.52
C THR A 48 -8.66 5.79 8.74
N PHE A 49 -8.84 4.97 7.69
CA PHE A 49 -8.57 3.56 7.75
C PHE A 49 -7.09 3.28 7.98
N ALA A 50 -6.18 3.91 7.21
CA ALA A 50 -4.73 3.76 7.39
C ALA A 50 -4.30 4.09 8.82
N THR A 51 -4.83 5.18 9.39
CA THR A 51 -4.51 5.61 10.74
C THR A 51 -5.00 4.62 11.80
N ASN A 52 -6.26 4.15 11.68
CA ASN A 52 -6.81 3.18 12.60
C ASN A 52 -6.14 1.80 12.45
N ALA A 53 -5.81 1.41 11.23
CA ALA A 53 -5.08 0.18 10.92
C ALA A 53 -3.68 0.21 11.52
N LEU A 54 -2.90 1.27 11.29
CA LEU A 54 -1.57 1.44 11.87
C LEU A 54 -1.61 1.39 13.40
N LYS A 55 -2.56 2.11 14.01
CA LYS A 55 -2.76 2.03 15.46
C LYS A 55 -3.08 0.60 15.91
N THR A 56 -3.96 -0.10 15.19
CA THR A 56 -4.32 -1.48 15.53
C THR A 56 -3.12 -2.42 15.38
N ILE A 57 -2.32 -2.29 14.32
CA ILE A 57 -1.10 -3.07 14.11
C ILE A 57 -0.14 -2.86 15.29
N LEU A 58 0.16 -1.61 15.64
CA LEU A 58 1.14 -1.28 16.69
C LEU A 58 0.69 -1.67 18.11
N TYR A 59 -0.61 -1.70 18.39
CA TYR A 59 -1.17 -1.99 19.71
C TYR A 59 -1.96 -3.31 19.78
N SER A 60 -1.85 -4.14 18.75
CA SER A 60 -2.44 -5.48 18.73
C SER A 60 -1.78 -6.37 19.78
N SER A 61 -2.57 -7.27 20.36
CA SER A 61 -2.07 -8.31 21.25
C SER A 61 -1.70 -9.55 20.45
N THR A 62 -0.54 -10.13 20.74
CA THR A 62 -0.07 -11.39 20.17
C THR A 62 0.31 -12.36 21.27
N SER A 63 0.19 -13.66 21.00
CA SER A 63 0.79 -14.68 21.85
C SER A 63 2.31 -14.62 21.69
N ARG A 64 3.06 -14.70 22.79
CA ARG A 64 4.53 -14.91 22.75
C ARG A 64 4.88 -16.31 22.30
N ASP A 65 4.01 -17.26 22.61
CA ASP A 65 4.13 -18.63 22.16
C ASP A 65 3.50 -18.75 20.76
N PHE A 66 4.33 -18.99 19.76
CA PHE A 66 3.93 -19.03 18.35
C PHE A 66 2.97 -20.19 18.01
N ASP A 67 3.00 -21.25 18.81
CA ASP A 67 2.11 -22.40 18.64
C ASP A 67 0.76 -22.20 19.34
N LYS A 68 0.57 -21.06 20.01
CA LYS A 68 -0.63 -20.73 20.77
C LYS A 68 -1.30 -19.48 20.23
N THR A 69 -2.60 -19.46 20.38
CA THR A 69 -3.44 -18.30 20.10
C THR A 69 -3.60 -17.43 21.34
N ILE A 70 -4.02 -16.18 21.16
CA ILE A 70 -4.36 -15.27 22.27
C ILE A 70 -5.50 -15.79 23.18
N TYR A 71 -6.23 -16.81 22.73
CA TYR A 71 -7.34 -17.41 23.47
C TYR A 71 -6.92 -18.62 24.29
N ASP A 72 -5.68 -19.10 24.13
CA ASP A 72 -5.19 -20.23 24.88
C ASP A 72 -4.92 -19.83 26.33
N PRO A 73 -5.44 -20.58 27.32
CA PRO A 73 -5.36 -20.20 28.73
C PRO A 73 -3.92 -20.22 29.30
N ASN A 74 -3.00 -20.87 28.59
CA ASN A 74 -1.58 -20.96 28.94
C ASN A 74 -0.69 -20.11 28.02
N ALA A 75 -1.26 -19.26 27.16
CA ALA A 75 -0.49 -18.35 26.33
C ALA A 75 -0.10 -17.11 27.13
N GLU A 76 1.18 -16.76 27.09
CA GLU A 76 1.61 -15.43 27.50
C GLU A 76 1.24 -14.45 26.39
N VAL A 77 0.40 -13.47 26.71
CA VAL A 77 -0.12 -12.49 25.74
C VAL A 77 0.56 -11.14 26.01
N ASP A 78 1.21 -10.62 24.98
CA ASP A 78 1.89 -9.33 25.01
C ASP A 78 1.47 -8.48 23.81
N TYR A 79 1.91 -7.22 23.79
CA TYR A 79 1.73 -6.36 22.62
C TYR A 79 2.68 -6.78 21.49
N LEU A 80 2.21 -6.76 20.25
CA LEU A 80 3.04 -7.05 19.07
C LEU A 80 4.28 -6.16 19.00
N LEU A 81 4.14 -4.89 19.37
CA LEU A 81 5.27 -3.96 19.43
C LEU A 81 6.32 -4.36 20.48
N ALA A 82 5.94 -5.08 21.54
CA ALA A 82 6.91 -5.60 22.51
C ALA A 82 7.77 -6.71 21.88
N LEU A 83 7.15 -7.64 21.14
CA LEU A 83 7.84 -8.69 20.38
C LEU A 83 8.85 -8.07 19.39
N VAL A 84 8.40 -7.09 18.61
CA VAL A 84 9.25 -6.37 17.63
C VAL A 84 10.43 -5.67 18.31
N LYS A 85 10.22 -5.09 19.50
CA LYS A 85 11.29 -4.41 20.24
C LYS A 85 12.32 -5.36 20.83
N GLU A 86 11.88 -6.52 21.31
CA GLU A 86 12.75 -7.54 21.88
C GLU A 86 13.65 -8.13 20.80
N ASP A 87 13.06 -8.54 19.68
CA ASP A 87 13.79 -9.09 18.54
C ASP A 87 14.81 -8.09 17.96
N TYR A 88 14.39 -6.84 17.76
CA TYR A 88 15.29 -5.79 17.31
C TYR A 88 16.41 -5.48 18.30
N ALA A 89 16.22 -5.70 19.61
CA ALA A 89 17.25 -5.39 20.59
C ALA A 89 18.47 -6.31 20.48
N ASP A 90 18.28 -7.54 19.99
CA ASP A 90 19.31 -8.57 20.00
C ASP A 90 20.39 -8.33 18.93
N ASP A 91 20.00 -8.06 17.68
CA ASP A 91 20.92 -7.90 16.55
C ASP A 91 20.60 -6.70 15.62
N GLU A 92 19.66 -5.86 16.04
CA GLU A 92 19.12 -4.74 15.26
C GLU A 92 18.53 -5.14 13.89
N LYS A 93 18.00 -6.36 13.80
CA LYS A 93 17.26 -6.89 12.65
C LYS A 93 15.96 -7.53 13.14
N MET A 94 15.11 -7.91 12.18
CA MET A 94 13.92 -8.70 12.46
C MET A 94 14.17 -10.14 12.01
N ASN A 95 14.01 -11.10 12.90
CA ASN A 95 14.06 -12.52 12.59
C ASN A 95 12.85 -12.95 11.75
N ASP A 96 13.04 -13.93 10.87
CA ASP A 96 12.00 -14.33 9.90
C ASP A 96 10.72 -14.84 10.57
N ARG A 97 10.83 -15.40 11.77
CA ARG A 97 9.69 -15.87 12.55
C ARG A 97 8.82 -14.70 13.03
N GLU A 98 9.43 -13.68 13.60
CA GLU A 98 8.77 -12.46 14.08
C GLU A 98 8.22 -11.64 12.90
N LYS A 99 8.92 -11.65 11.75
CA LYS A 99 8.39 -11.08 10.49
C LYS A 99 7.07 -11.70 10.07
N VAL A 100 6.93 -13.02 10.20
CA VAL A 100 5.70 -13.76 9.87
C VAL A 100 4.57 -13.41 10.84
N VAL A 101 4.84 -13.33 12.14
CA VAL A 101 3.80 -12.92 13.12
C VAL A 101 3.32 -11.49 12.86
N LEU A 102 4.26 -10.59 12.58
CA LEU A 102 3.94 -9.21 12.22
C LEU A 102 3.13 -9.15 10.93
N SER A 103 3.51 -9.91 9.89
CA SER A 103 2.76 -9.91 8.63
C SER A 103 1.36 -10.50 8.77
N ASP A 104 1.20 -11.60 9.50
CA ASP A 104 -0.11 -12.20 9.79
C ASP A 104 -1.03 -11.22 10.51
N THR A 105 -0.48 -10.44 11.43
CA THR A 105 -1.25 -9.40 12.11
C THR A 105 -1.63 -8.26 11.15
N ILE A 106 -0.70 -7.81 10.31
CA ILE A 106 -0.98 -6.80 9.29
C ILE A 106 -2.06 -7.28 8.32
N PHE A 107 -1.97 -8.52 7.82
CA PHE A 107 -2.98 -9.13 6.96
C PHE A 107 -4.34 -9.21 7.64
N ALA A 108 -4.39 -9.61 8.91
CA ALA A 108 -5.63 -9.68 9.66
C ALA A 108 -6.30 -8.31 9.79
N VAL A 109 -5.52 -7.26 10.06
CA VAL A 109 -6.01 -5.87 10.19
C VAL A 109 -6.47 -5.31 8.85
N LEU A 110 -5.73 -5.56 7.77
CA LEU A 110 -6.00 -5.00 6.44
C LEU A 110 -6.96 -5.84 5.59
N LYS A 111 -7.31 -7.05 6.04
CA LYS A 111 -8.26 -7.96 5.37
C LYS A 111 -9.52 -7.31 4.80
N PRO A 112 -10.17 -6.33 5.47
CA PRO A 112 -11.38 -5.70 4.94
C PRO A 112 -11.18 -4.93 3.62
N ILE A 113 -9.96 -4.51 3.32
CA ILE A 113 -9.62 -3.69 2.14
C ILE A 113 -8.62 -4.35 1.18
N ALA A 114 -8.02 -5.47 1.57
CA ALA A 114 -6.92 -6.13 0.86
C ALA A 114 -7.25 -6.42 -0.62
N ASP A 115 -8.48 -6.83 -0.93
CA ASP A 115 -8.89 -7.13 -2.31
C ASP A 115 -8.95 -5.89 -3.22
N SER A 116 -8.98 -4.69 -2.64
CA SER A 116 -9.21 -3.42 -3.36
C SER A 116 -8.07 -2.41 -3.18
N THR A 117 -7.01 -2.77 -2.46
CA THR A 117 -5.98 -1.82 -2.04
C THR A 117 -4.64 -2.52 -1.93
N ASP A 118 -3.65 -1.97 -2.63
CA ASP A 118 -2.26 -2.35 -2.45
C ASP A 118 -1.66 -1.52 -1.31
N TYR A 119 -0.69 -2.09 -0.59
CA TYR A 119 -0.08 -1.39 0.53
C TYR A 119 1.36 -1.80 0.80
N ILE A 120 2.08 -0.89 1.45
CA ILE A 120 3.41 -1.09 2.00
C ILE A 120 3.36 -0.74 3.48
N PHE A 121 3.88 -1.64 4.31
CA PHE A 121 4.15 -1.36 5.70
C PHE A 121 5.66 -1.39 5.95
N THR A 122 6.21 -0.34 6.55
CA THR A 122 7.64 -0.24 6.86
C THR A 122 7.90 0.10 8.32
N ILE A 123 9.08 -0.31 8.79
CA ILE A 123 9.69 0.21 10.02
C ILE A 123 11.07 0.72 9.64
N THR A 124 11.33 2.00 9.90
CA THR A 124 12.60 2.66 9.58
C THR A 124 13.24 3.30 10.81
N VAL A 125 14.56 3.28 10.89
CA VAL A 125 15.35 3.94 11.92
C VAL A 125 16.18 5.05 11.27
N PRO A 126 16.11 6.31 11.74
CA PRO A 126 16.94 7.38 11.20
C PRO A 126 18.44 7.05 11.37
N SER A 127 19.20 7.01 10.27
CA SER A 127 20.62 6.66 10.28
C SER A 127 21.45 7.61 9.41
N GLY A 128 21.71 8.83 9.91
CA GLY A 128 22.50 9.82 9.18
C GLY A 128 21.78 10.33 7.93
N SER A 129 22.37 10.12 6.74
CA SER A 129 21.83 10.62 5.47
C SER A 129 20.74 9.75 4.84
N SER A 130 20.56 8.51 5.29
CA SER A 130 19.52 7.60 4.79
C SER A 130 18.90 6.80 5.94
N PRO A 131 17.58 6.60 5.96
CA PRO A 131 16.94 5.75 6.95
C PRO A 131 17.44 4.30 6.81
N LYS A 132 17.69 3.63 7.94
CA LYS A 132 17.91 2.19 8.01
C LYS A 132 16.54 1.51 7.98
N LEU A 133 16.25 0.74 6.94
CA LEU A 133 15.05 -0.08 6.87
C LEU A 133 15.21 -1.31 7.78
N VAL A 134 14.27 -1.51 8.69
CA VAL A 134 14.24 -2.64 9.65
C VAL A 134 13.28 -3.73 9.18
N TYR A 135 12.13 -3.31 8.67
CA TYR A 135 11.08 -4.19 8.17
C TYR A 135 10.38 -3.55 6.99
N MET A 136 10.06 -4.34 5.98
CA MET A 136 9.17 -3.94 4.89
C MET A 136 8.33 -5.14 4.46
N LEU A 137 7.02 -4.94 4.49
CA LEU A 137 6.03 -5.82 3.92
C LEU A 137 5.34 -5.10 2.76
N VAL A 138 5.21 -5.78 1.62
CA VAL A 138 4.49 -5.26 0.46
C VAL A 138 3.39 -6.24 0.07
N HIS A 139 2.17 -5.73 -0.04
CA HIS A 139 1.03 -6.42 -0.61
C HIS A 139 0.66 -5.76 -1.93
N THR A 140 0.60 -6.54 -3.00
CA THR A 140 0.25 -6.04 -4.32
C THR A 140 -0.71 -6.96 -5.04
N THR A 141 -1.59 -6.35 -5.82
CA THR A 141 -2.50 -7.03 -6.72
C THR A 141 -1.75 -7.46 -7.97
N ASN A 142 -1.84 -8.74 -8.30
CA ASN A 142 -1.33 -9.29 -9.54
C ASN A 142 -2.33 -9.08 -10.66
N PHE A 143 -1.83 -8.63 -11.79
CA PHE A 143 -2.67 -8.45 -12.96
C PHE A 143 -2.10 -9.20 -14.14
N LYS A 144 -3.01 -9.85 -14.82
CA LYS A 144 -2.79 -10.47 -16.10
C LYS A 144 -2.97 -9.44 -17.21
N LYS A 145 -2.04 -9.48 -18.15
CA LYS A 145 -2.14 -8.76 -19.41
C LYS A 145 -3.21 -9.42 -20.26
N ASP A 146 -4.32 -8.73 -20.46
CA ASP A 146 -5.31 -9.12 -21.45
C ASP A 146 -4.82 -8.78 -22.85
N GLY A 147 -5.44 -9.40 -23.84
CA GLY A 147 -5.17 -9.15 -25.25
C GLY A 147 -5.23 -7.66 -25.62
N PRO A 148 -4.67 -7.28 -26.78
CA PRO A 148 -4.66 -5.90 -27.23
C PRO A 148 -6.08 -5.34 -27.31
N PHE A 149 -6.34 -4.23 -26.60
CA PHE A 149 -7.64 -3.55 -26.62
C PHE A 149 -7.87 -2.81 -27.96
N LEU A 150 -6.78 -2.43 -28.64
CA LEU A 150 -6.74 -1.85 -29.99
C LEU A 150 -5.51 -2.38 -30.74
N PRO A 151 -5.47 -2.35 -32.09
CA PRO A 151 -4.31 -2.78 -32.84
C PRO A 151 -3.07 -1.94 -32.47
N GLY A 152 -2.18 -2.50 -31.65
CA GLY A 152 -0.76 -2.17 -31.66
C GLY A 152 -0.11 -1.63 -30.39
N ARG A 153 -0.81 -1.03 -29.40
CA ARG A 153 -0.09 -0.36 -28.28
C ARG A 153 -0.75 -0.32 -26.90
N TYR A 154 -2.03 -0.64 -26.77
CA TYR A 154 -2.72 -0.59 -25.48
C TYR A 154 -3.18 -1.98 -25.08
N TYR A 155 -2.69 -2.42 -23.93
CA TYR A 155 -3.11 -3.67 -23.31
C TYR A 155 -4.10 -3.34 -22.21
N ARG A 156 -5.17 -4.13 -22.15
CA ARG A 156 -6.01 -4.16 -20.96
C ARG A 156 -5.30 -5.03 -19.93
N TYR A 157 -5.40 -4.68 -18.67
CA TYR A 157 -4.94 -5.52 -17.58
C TYR A 157 -6.15 -5.85 -16.71
N THR A 158 -6.31 -7.12 -16.36
CA THR A 158 -7.31 -7.59 -15.39
C THR A 158 -6.60 -8.29 -14.25
N VAL A 159 -7.23 -8.31 -13.08
CA VAL A 159 -6.71 -9.05 -11.92
C VAL A 159 -6.60 -10.52 -12.31
N ASP A 160 -5.48 -11.16 -11.97
CA ASP A 160 -5.31 -12.60 -12.21
C ASP A 160 -6.25 -13.39 -11.29
N PRO A 161 -7.25 -14.12 -11.82
CA PRO A 161 -8.20 -14.84 -10.98
C PRO A 161 -7.57 -16.04 -10.24
N ALA A 162 -6.41 -16.54 -10.69
CA ALA A 162 -5.74 -17.68 -10.06
C ALA A 162 -4.87 -17.26 -8.88
N ASN A 163 -4.19 -16.12 -9.00
CA ASN A 163 -3.30 -15.57 -7.98
C ASN A 163 -3.50 -14.06 -7.90
N ALA A 164 -4.64 -13.60 -7.37
CA ALA A 164 -5.02 -12.19 -7.42
C ALA A 164 -4.06 -11.25 -6.70
N HIS A 165 -3.35 -11.75 -5.67
CA HIS A 165 -2.44 -10.95 -4.85
C HIS A 165 -1.13 -11.68 -4.61
N ALA A 166 -0.09 -10.91 -4.32
CA ALA A 166 1.21 -11.39 -3.89
C ALA A 166 1.73 -10.55 -2.72
N ASP A 167 2.45 -11.23 -1.82
CA ASP A 167 2.95 -10.68 -0.57
C ASP A 167 4.46 -10.90 -0.47
N TYR A 168 5.21 -9.86 -0.12
CA TYR A 168 6.67 -9.92 -0.05
C TYR A 168 7.25 -9.28 1.19
N PHE A 169 8.32 -9.89 1.70
CA PHE A 169 9.26 -9.23 2.59
C PHE A 169 10.41 -8.66 1.77
N CYS A 170 10.71 -7.37 1.91
CA CYS A 170 11.76 -6.70 1.13
C CYS A 170 12.84 -6.08 2.02
N GLY A 171 14.03 -5.87 1.46
CA GLY A 171 15.13 -5.17 2.15
C GLY A 171 15.84 -6.00 3.24
N ASN A 172 15.76 -7.33 3.17
CA ASN A 172 16.31 -8.23 4.19
C ASN A 172 17.85 -8.43 4.06
N ASP A 173 18.44 -8.09 2.90
CA ASP A 173 19.87 -8.30 2.66
C ASP A 173 20.71 -7.03 2.92
N VAL A 174 21.75 -7.20 3.73
CA VAL A 174 22.79 -6.20 4.05
C VAL A 174 23.47 -5.65 2.78
N ASN A 175 23.43 -6.40 1.68
CA ASN A 175 24.01 -6.03 0.40
C ASN A 175 23.09 -5.18 -0.50
N TYR A 176 21.78 -5.09 -0.21
CA TYR A 176 20.80 -4.41 -1.06
C TYR A 176 20.59 -2.91 -0.74
N ARG A 177 21.51 -2.33 0.03
CA ARG A 177 21.42 -0.97 0.62
C ARG A 177 21.48 0.21 -0.35
N GLY A 178 21.64 -0.01 -1.65
CA GLY A 178 21.92 1.09 -2.59
C GLY A 178 20.72 1.89 -3.08
N ASN A 179 19.62 1.21 -3.47
CA ASN A 179 18.60 1.82 -4.32
C ASN A 179 17.15 1.58 -3.87
N LEU A 180 16.91 0.88 -2.76
CA LEU A 180 15.56 0.54 -2.34
C LEU A 180 14.71 1.79 -2.05
N ASP A 181 15.27 2.78 -1.36
CA ASP A 181 14.58 4.06 -1.12
C ASP A 181 14.23 4.79 -2.42
N ILE A 182 15.12 4.76 -3.42
CA ILE A 182 14.88 5.35 -4.74
C ILE A 182 13.73 4.62 -5.43
N LYS A 183 13.68 3.29 -5.34
CA LYS A 183 12.64 2.45 -5.94
C LYS A 183 11.29 2.63 -5.28
N ILE A 184 11.26 2.70 -3.96
CA ILE A 184 10.04 3.03 -3.20
C ILE A 184 9.55 4.40 -3.64
N ASN A 185 10.42 5.42 -3.67
CA ASN A 185 10.03 6.75 -4.12
C ASN A 185 9.53 6.76 -5.56
N GLN A 186 10.19 6.04 -6.48
CA GLN A 186 9.74 5.88 -7.86
C GLN A 186 8.36 5.22 -7.93
N LEU A 187 8.15 4.15 -7.16
CA LEU A 187 6.86 3.49 -7.05
C LEU A 187 5.79 4.47 -6.55
N LEU A 188 6.04 5.16 -5.44
CA LEU A 188 5.11 6.11 -4.83
C LEU A 188 4.77 7.28 -5.76
N VAL A 189 5.71 7.72 -6.61
CA VAL A 189 5.46 8.72 -7.66
C VAL A 189 4.54 8.18 -8.77
N ASN A 190 4.59 6.87 -9.04
CA ASN A 190 3.89 6.25 -10.17
C ASN A 190 2.53 5.64 -9.79
N VAL A 191 2.26 5.35 -8.51
CA VAL A 191 0.99 4.74 -8.06
C VAL A 191 -0.18 5.73 -7.90
N GLY A 192 0.03 7.01 -8.22
CA GLY A 192 -1.03 8.02 -8.13
C GLY A 192 -1.30 8.46 -6.68
N PRO A 193 -2.55 8.80 -6.33
CA PRO A 193 -2.92 9.21 -4.97
C PRO A 193 -2.64 8.11 -3.95
N ILE A 194 -1.89 8.46 -2.90
CA ILE A 194 -1.58 7.57 -1.78
C ILE A 194 -2.28 8.04 -0.51
N SER A 195 -2.61 7.10 0.35
CA SER A 195 -3.02 7.35 1.73
C SER A 195 -1.95 6.81 2.66
N GLU A 196 -1.32 7.70 3.41
CA GLU A 196 -0.21 7.39 4.29
C GLU A 196 -0.60 7.66 5.75
N SER A 197 -0.17 6.78 6.64
CA SER A 197 -0.16 7.01 8.07
C SER A 197 1.22 6.68 8.61
N SER A 198 1.72 7.55 9.48
CA SER A 198 3.05 7.43 10.09
C SER A 198 2.92 7.55 11.59
N SER A 199 3.63 6.70 12.32
CA SER A 199 3.69 6.76 13.78
C SER A 199 5.13 6.65 14.25
N PRO A 200 5.63 7.61 15.06
CA PRO A 200 6.90 7.43 15.73
C PRO A 200 6.78 6.29 16.74
N ILE A 201 7.76 5.39 16.72
CA ILE A 201 7.90 4.31 17.69
C ILE A 201 9.29 4.39 18.33
N LYS A 202 9.48 3.70 19.44
CA LYS A 202 10.81 3.53 20.06
C LYS A 202 11.19 2.07 19.96
N LEU A 203 12.38 1.78 19.45
CA LEU A 203 12.95 0.43 19.46
C LEU A 203 13.97 0.34 20.60
N SER A 204 14.10 -0.85 21.18
CA SER A 204 15.08 -1.15 22.20
C SER A 204 16.42 -1.47 21.54
N VAL A 205 17.53 -1.00 22.11
CA VAL A 205 18.88 -1.31 21.64
C VAL A 205 19.80 -1.52 22.84
N PHE A 206 20.78 -2.39 22.73
CA PHE A 206 21.84 -2.49 23.73
C PHE A 206 23.06 -1.68 23.28
N GLY A 207 23.53 -0.79 24.16
CA GLY A 207 24.75 -0.03 23.93
C GLY A 207 26.00 -0.93 23.94
N PRO A 208 27.18 -0.40 23.56
CA PRO A 208 28.44 -1.15 23.57
C PRO A 208 28.80 -1.75 24.93
N ASP A 209 28.33 -1.11 26.01
CA ASP A 209 28.55 -1.52 27.40
C ASP A 209 27.48 -2.50 27.91
N GLY A 210 26.56 -2.97 27.05
CA GLY A 210 25.41 -3.80 27.41
C GLY A 210 24.30 -3.03 28.14
N ALA A 211 24.40 -1.71 28.26
CA ALA A 211 23.37 -0.89 28.87
C ALA A 211 22.12 -0.80 27.97
N PRO A 212 20.91 -0.96 28.51
CA PRO A 212 19.68 -0.81 27.72
C PRO A 212 19.51 0.64 27.29
N GLY A 213 19.27 0.84 26.01
CA GLY A 213 19.00 2.11 25.37
C GLY A 213 17.75 2.04 24.50
N THR A 214 17.39 3.18 23.91
CA THR A 214 16.28 3.27 22.96
C THR A 214 16.68 4.09 21.76
N VAL A 215 16.26 3.66 20.57
CA VAL A 215 16.38 4.44 19.33
C VAL A 215 14.99 4.84 18.85
N ASN A 216 14.85 6.06 18.32
CA ASN A 216 13.62 6.47 17.67
C ASN A 216 13.52 5.79 16.31
N ALA A 217 12.34 5.31 15.98
CA ALA A 217 12.02 4.72 14.69
C ALA A 217 10.67 5.23 14.22
N GLN A 218 10.34 4.95 12.97
CA GLN A 218 9.09 5.35 12.34
C GLN A 218 8.44 4.12 11.71
N ALA A 219 7.16 3.90 12.01
CA ALA A 219 6.35 2.89 11.35
C ALA A 219 5.40 3.60 10.39
N ASP A 220 5.44 3.20 9.13
CA ASP A 220 4.64 3.80 8.06
C ASP A 220 3.73 2.74 7.43
N LEU A 221 2.49 3.11 7.16
CA LEU A 221 1.54 2.36 6.36
C LEU A 221 1.12 3.24 5.19
N ILE A 222 1.47 2.81 3.98
CA ILE A 222 1.15 3.51 2.74
C ILE A 222 0.22 2.62 1.92
N MET A 223 -0.89 3.18 1.46
CA MET A 223 -1.93 2.44 0.73
C MET A 223 -2.31 3.18 -0.55
N TRP A 224 -2.66 2.45 -1.61
CA TRP A 224 -3.12 3.01 -2.88
C TRP A 224 -4.07 2.08 -3.63
N ASP A 225 -4.82 2.65 -4.59
CA ASP A 225 -5.71 1.87 -5.46
C ASP A 225 -4.87 1.13 -6.53
N PRO A 226 -4.98 -0.21 -6.63
CA PRO A 226 -4.19 -1.04 -7.54
C PRO A 226 -4.42 -0.72 -9.03
N VAL A 227 -5.52 -0.05 -9.39
CA VAL A 227 -5.82 0.36 -10.77
C VAL A 227 -4.80 1.37 -11.29
N TRP A 228 -4.25 2.24 -10.44
CA TRP A 228 -3.23 3.21 -10.85
C TRP A 228 -1.98 2.52 -11.37
N LEU A 229 -1.50 1.50 -10.63
CA LEU A 229 -0.40 0.64 -11.06
C LEU A 229 -0.71 -0.08 -12.39
N GLY A 230 -1.99 -0.40 -12.62
CA GLY A 230 -2.42 -1.09 -13.84
C GLY A 230 -2.43 -0.26 -15.11
N SER A 231 -2.25 1.04 -14.98
CA SER A 231 -2.22 1.98 -16.10
C SER A 231 -0.80 2.35 -16.56
N THR A 232 0.25 1.98 -15.80
CA THR A 232 1.63 2.42 -16.03
C THR A 232 2.49 1.37 -16.73
N ARG A 233 3.60 1.82 -17.34
CA ARG A 233 4.58 0.95 -18.02
C ARG A 233 5.38 0.08 -17.04
N ASP A 234 5.46 0.47 -15.76
CA ASP A 234 6.27 -0.19 -14.74
C ASP A 234 5.79 -1.61 -14.38
N ARG A 235 4.60 -2.00 -14.86
CA ARG A 235 4.17 -3.40 -14.86
C ARG A 235 4.96 -4.30 -15.80
N THR A 236 5.46 -3.78 -16.90
CA THR A 236 6.15 -4.61 -17.90
C THR A 236 7.49 -5.14 -17.42
N SER A 237 8.03 -4.58 -16.33
CA SER A 237 9.28 -4.99 -15.70
C SER A 237 9.11 -5.89 -14.49
N GLY A 238 7.87 -6.21 -14.05
CA GLY A 238 7.65 -6.98 -12.84
C GLY A 238 8.05 -6.17 -11.60
N LEU A 239 7.08 -5.49 -11.00
CA LEU A 239 7.40 -4.49 -9.97
C LEU A 239 8.00 -5.13 -8.70
N LEU A 240 7.63 -6.40 -8.43
CA LEU A 240 8.12 -7.24 -7.34
C LEU A 240 8.25 -8.73 -7.73
N TYR A 241 7.93 -9.11 -8.98
CA TYR A 241 8.12 -10.49 -9.49
C TYR A 241 9.10 -10.53 -10.67
N GLU A 242 10.09 -11.38 -10.44
CA GLU A 242 10.93 -12.13 -11.35
C GLU A 242 10.15 -12.92 -12.41
N THR A 243 10.65 -12.91 -13.65
CA THR A 243 10.47 -14.07 -14.54
C THR A 243 11.46 -15.22 -14.22
N ASP A 244 12.35 -15.07 -13.23
CA ASP A 244 13.28 -16.09 -12.75
C ASP A 244 13.76 -15.80 -11.29
N PRO A 245 13.42 -16.63 -10.28
CA PRO A 245 13.99 -16.65 -8.92
C PRO A 245 15.52 -16.68 -8.84
N MET A 246 16.19 -16.97 -9.94
CA MET A 246 17.63 -16.94 -10.10
C MET A 246 18.13 -15.79 -10.98
N ASP A 247 17.27 -14.81 -11.31
CA ASP A 247 17.70 -13.58 -11.98
C ASP A 247 18.62 -12.79 -11.03
N PRO A 248 19.92 -12.66 -11.33
CA PRO A 248 20.84 -11.87 -10.52
C PRO A 248 20.46 -10.37 -10.48
N TYR A 249 19.45 -9.97 -11.25
CA TYR A 249 18.84 -8.65 -11.27
C TYR A 249 17.45 -8.59 -10.58
N ASN A 250 17.12 -9.46 -9.61
CA ASN A 250 15.99 -9.21 -8.69
C ASN A 250 16.29 -8.00 -7.79
N GLU A 251 16.17 -6.81 -8.38
CA GLU A 251 16.76 -5.58 -7.87
C GLU A 251 16.06 -5.01 -6.61
N TRP A 252 15.03 -5.67 -6.06
CA TRP A 252 14.36 -5.24 -4.82
C TRP A 252 14.78 -6.07 -3.59
N GLY A 253 15.43 -7.22 -3.79
CA GLY A 253 15.82 -8.12 -2.70
C GLY A 253 14.60 -8.58 -1.88
N CYS A 254 13.50 -8.88 -2.57
CA CYS A 254 12.25 -9.31 -1.95
C CYS A 254 12.13 -10.84 -1.99
N VAL A 255 11.57 -11.41 -0.93
CA VAL A 255 11.21 -12.83 -0.83
C VAL A 255 9.71 -12.96 -0.60
N SER A 256 9.07 -13.95 -1.22
CA SER A 256 7.64 -14.20 -1.00
C SER A 256 7.37 -14.58 0.45
N VAL A 257 6.31 -14.03 1.03
CA VAL A 257 5.87 -14.41 2.39
C VAL A 257 5.52 -15.91 2.43
N ALA A 258 4.98 -16.46 1.35
CA ALA A 258 4.67 -17.89 1.26
C ALA A 258 5.92 -18.77 1.36
N ASP A 259 7.01 -18.36 0.72
CA ASP A 259 8.28 -19.11 0.73
C ASP A 259 8.88 -19.11 2.14
N VAL A 260 8.93 -17.94 2.80
CA VAL A 260 9.40 -17.82 4.19
C VAL A 260 8.55 -18.66 5.15
N LYS A 261 7.22 -18.66 5.00
CA LYS A 261 6.33 -19.50 5.82
C LYS A 261 6.54 -20.99 5.61
N SER A 262 6.90 -21.40 4.40
CA SER A 262 7.15 -22.82 4.07
C SER A 262 8.52 -23.32 4.52
N GLY A 263 9.39 -22.43 5.01
CA GLY A 263 10.78 -22.76 5.35
C GLY A 263 11.63 -23.06 4.11
N ALA A 264 11.13 -22.76 2.92
CA ALA A 264 11.91 -22.77 1.69
C ALA A 264 12.79 -21.51 1.68
N SER A 265 13.98 -21.60 2.26
CA SER A 265 15.00 -20.58 1.99
C SER A 265 15.36 -20.64 0.49
N PRO A 266 15.47 -19.50 -0.20
CA PRO A 266 16.05 -19.43 -1.54
C PRO A 266 17.50 -19.92 -1.56
#